data_AF-A0A9P0CTR5-F1
#
_entry.id   AF-A0A9P0CTR5-F1
#
_cell.length_a   1.000
_cell.length_b   1.000
_cell.length_c   1.000
_cell.angle_alpha   90.00
_cell.angle_beta   90.00
_cell.angle_gamma   90.00
#
_symmetry.space_group_name_H-M   'P 1'
#
loop_
_entity.id
_entity.type
_entity.pdbx_description
1 polymer ?
#
loop_
_entity_poly.entity_id
_entity_poly.type
_entity_poly.pdbx_seq_one_letter_code
_entity_poly.pdbx_strand_id
1 'polypeptide(L)'
;MGLLYFNFKHNAFIYILYYMTILSANCIENEDVECGVLREKFANASAQFTLCAIDKSRPITICEKCVNTYVDVLDSFQNMSKAVDNGTSCFDKFVNQDRLQIVQILYDNSVDLWTRAKCNECYDSDNMIHNLTVSNKTLQFQTYYEDFTNCTSNYVDDFCSGCMKDYVKLDNYYKTISNINEKIGVCMDIVDIMNITWNLWSNNCCKYRRHNEYIFIGSSVGVLLFTILFYFILLFCKQKTAPTIIQQSRFFESLNIFRD
;
A
#
# COMPACT_ATOMS: atom_id res chain seq x y z
N MET A 1 -8.07 -17.00 80.26
CA MET A 1 -6.95 -17.24 79.31
C MET A 1 -7.20 -16.69 77.89
N GLY A 2 -8.35 -16.06 77.59
CA GLY A 2 -8.67 -15.59 76.22
C GLY A 2 -8.31 -14.12 75.88
N LEU A 3 -8.04 -13.27 76.87
CA LEU A 3 -7.83 -11.82 76.64
C LEU A 3 -6.37 -11.43 76.34
N LEU A 4 -5.40 -12.30 76.62
CA LEU A 4 -3.99 -12.07 76.27
C LEU A 4 -3.65 -12.54 74.85
N TYR A 5 -4.42 -13.49 74.29
CA TYR A 5 -4.23 -14.01 72.94
C TYR A 5 -4.71 -13.03 71.84
N PHE A 6 -5.65 -12.13 72.18
CA PHE A 6 -6.22 -11.16 71.23
C PHE A 6 -5.33 -9.94 71.01
N ASN A 7 -4.61 -9.49 72.05
CA ASN A 7 -3.68 -8.35 71.95
C ASN A 7 -2.37 -8.68 71.19
N PHE A 8 -1.94 -9.94 71.20
CA PHE A 8 -0.71 -10.35 70.48
C PHE A 8 -0.92 -10.40 68.95
N LYS A 9 -2.11 -10.82 68.50
CA LYS A 9 -2.47 -10.84 67.06
C LYS A 9 -2.62 -9.44 66.47
N HIS A 10 -3.17 -8.49 67.23
CA HIS A 10 -3.39 -7.14 66.72
C HIS A 10 -2.07 -6.37 66.53
N ASN A 11 -1.13 -6.50 67.47
CA ASN A 11 0.21 -5.91 67.37
C ASN A 11 1.05 -6.53 66.24
N ALA A 12 0.93 -7.85 66.00
CA ALA A 12 1.59 -8.48 64.86
C ALA A 12 1.04 -7.99 63.51
N PHE A 13 -0.28 -7.79 63.40
CA PHE A 13 -0.91 -7.27 62.19
C PHE A 13 -0.48 -5.83 61.88
N ILE A 14 -0.36 -4.99 62.90
CA ILE A 14 0.13 -3.60 62.77
C ILE A 14 1.60 -3.60 62.35
N TYR A 15 2.44 -4.47 62.93
CA TYR A 15 3.85 -4.59 62.51
C TYR A 15 4.00 -5.09 61.07
N ILE A 16 3.16 -6.04 60.63
CA ILE A 16 3.16 -6.55 59.26
C ILE A 16 2.66 -5.47 58.29
N LEU A 17 1.59 -4.75 58.64
CA LEU A 17 1.13 -3.61 57.83
C LEU A 17 2.19 -2.51 57.76
N TYR A 18 2.88 -2.21 58.86
CA TYR A 18 3.96 -1.23 58.91
C TYR A 18 5.16 -1.68 58.07
N TYR A 19 5.55 -2.96 58.14
CA TYR A 19 6.58 -3.54 57.28
C TYR A 19 6.18 -3.54 55.80
N MET A 20 4.93 -3.84 55.47
CA MET A 20 4.42 -3.79 54.10
C MET A 20 4.36 -2.36 53.56
N THR A 21 4.01 -1.37 54.39
CA THR A 21 4.06 0.05 54.00
C THR A 21 5.50 0.56 53.81
N ILE A 22 6.45 0.10 54.63
CA ILE A 22 7.88 0.43 54.47
C ILE A 22 8.45 -0.28 53.24
N LEU A 23 8.04 -1.52 52.96
CA LEU A 23 8.46 -2.26 51.77
C LEU A 23 7.90 -1.61 50.49
N SER A 24 6.67 -1.09 50.50
CA SER A 24 6.11 -0.34 49.37
C SER A 24 6.71 1.06 49.19
N ALA A 25 7.23 1.68 50.26
CA ALA A 25 7.85 3.00 50.19
C ALA A 25 9.26 2.99 49.57
N ASN A 26 9.92 1.81 49.56
CA ASN A 26 11.24 1.63 48.95
C ASN A 26 11.19 1.21 47.47
N CYS A 27 10.01 1.15 46.85
CA CYS A 27 9.84 0.87 45.42
C CYS A 27 9.89 2.13 44.54
N ILE A 28 10.56 3.19 45.00
CA ILE A 28 10.99 4.25 44.08
C ILE A 28 12.24 3.70 43.40
N GLU A 29 12.06 3.03 42.27
CA GLU A 29 13.15 2.84 41.33
C GLU A 29 13.73 4.22 41.05
N ASN A 30 15.00 4.42 41.39
CA ASN A 30 15.74 5.59 40.92
C ASN A 30 15.79 5.46 39.40
N GLU A 31 14.84 6.10 38.73
CA GLU A 31 14.85 6.25 37.29
C GLU A 31 16.13 7.01 36.95
N ASP A 32 17.10 6.30 36.36
CA ASP A 32 18.36 6.89 35.94
C ASP A 32 18.05 8.06 34.99
N VAL A 33 18.32 9.28 35.46
CA VAL A 33 17.87 10.55 34.87
C VAL A 33 18.24 10.65 33.39
N GLU A 34 19.37 10.05 33.00
CA GLU A 34 19.86 10.03 31.62
C GLU A 34 19.03 9.13 30.69
N CYS A 35 18.70 7.91 31.11
CA CYS A 35 17.86 7.01 30.32
C CYS A 35 16.40 7.52 30.26
N GLY A 36 15.91 8.16 31.32
CA GLY A 36 14.58 8.80 31.33
C GLY A 36 14.44 9.91 30.27
N VAL A 37 15.47 10.74 30.11
CA VAL A 37 15.52 11.80 29.07
C VAL A 37 15.57 11.21 27.66
N LEU A 38 16.34 10.14 27.44
CA LEU A 38 16.39 9.48 26.12
C LEU A 38 15.04 8.87 25.74
N ARG A 39 14.34 8.26 26.71
CA ARG A 39 12.98 7.74 26.52
C ARG A 39 12.01 8.85 26.16
N GLU A 40 12.06 9.99 26.86
CA GLU A 40 11.19 11.14 26.58
C GLU A 40 11.43 11.70 25.17
N LYS A 41 12.70 11.80 24.74
CA LYS A 41 13.04 12.20 23.37
C LYS A 41 12.43 11.27 22.32
N PHE A 42 12.55 9.96 22.52
CA PHE A 42 11.93 8.97 21.62
C PHE A 42 10.40 9.09 21.63
N ALA A 43 9.78 9.24 22.79
CA ALA A 43 8.34 9.38 22.92
C ALA A 43 7.83 10.62 22.18
N ASN A 44 8.52 11.77 22.32
CA ASN A 44 8.16 12.99 21.61
C ASN A 44 8.36 12.85 20.10
N ALA A 45 9.49 12.29 19.64
CA ALA A 45 9.75 12.06 18.22
C ALA A 45 8.68 11.13 17.58
N SER A 46 8.36 10.02 18.25
CA SER A 46 7.35 9.06 17.78
C SER A 46 5.95 9.67 17.72
N ALA A 47 5.58 10.48 18.71
CA ALA A 47 4.30 11.19 18.72
C ALA A 47 4.21 12.21 17.58
N GLN A 48 5.28 12.99 17.34
CA GLN A 48 5.33 13.96 16.25
C GLN A 48 5.28 13.30 14.86
N PHE A 49 5.99 12.19 14.67
CA PHE A 49 5.91 11.43 13.43
C PHE A 49 4.51 10.86 13.19
N THR A 50 3.88 10.29 14.22
CA THR A 50 2.52 9.76 14.13
C THR A 50 1.52 10.86 13.78
N LEU A 51 1.63 12.02 14.43
CA LEU A 51 0.80 13.19 14.13
C LEU A 51 0.98 13.63 12.67
N CYS A 52 2.22 13.77 12.22
CA CYS A 52 2.51 14.14 10.83
C CYS A 52 1.92 13.14 9.83
N ALA A 53 2.10 11.83 10.08
CA ALA A 53 1.58 10.79 9.20
C ALA A 53 0.05 10.81 9.09
N ILE A 54 -0.66 11.10 10.19
CA ILE A 54 -2.12 11.24 10.19
C ILE A 54 -2.54 12.49 9.41
N ASP A 55 -1.92 13.64 9.69
CA ASP A 55 -2.23 14.92 9.03
C ASP A 55 -1.96 14.89 7.52
N LYS A 56 -0.98 14.10 7.10
CA LYS A 56 -0.54 13.94 5.70
C LYS A 56 -1.05 12.66 5.05
N SER A 57 -2.14 12.10 5.57
CA SER A 57 -2.76 10.89 5.05
C SER A 57 -3.71 11.12 3.86
N ARG A 58 -4.21 12.35 3.66
CA ARG A 58 -5.10 12.71 2.53
C ARG A 58 -4.95 14.19 2.12
N PRO A 59 -4.42 14.48 0.91
CA PRO A 59 -3.69 13.55 0.03
C PRO A 59 -2.44 12.99 0.74
N ILE A 60 -1.97 11.82 0.32
CA ILE A 60 -0.80 11.17 0.92
C ILE A 60 0.45 11.96 0.55
N THR A 61 1.07 12.60 1.54
CA THR A 61 2.35 13.33 1.38
C THR A 61 3.30 13.03 2.54
N ILE A 62 3.30 11.79 3.01
CA ILE A 62 4.02 11.38 4.22
C ILE A 62 5.52 11.39 3.96
N CYS A 63 5.95 10.92 2.78
CA CYS A 63 7.36 10.84 2.45
C CYS A 63 7.97 12.24 2.38
N GLU A 64 7.34 13.18 1.67
CA GLU A 64 7.86 14.53 1.50
C GLU A 64 7.80 15.37 2.79
N LYS A 65 6.68 15.31 3.53
CA LYS A 65 6.44 16.25 4.65
C LYS A 65 6.86 15.73 6.01
N CYS A 66 6.96 14.41 6.21
CA CYS A 66 7.26 13.80 7.51
C CYS A 66 8.68 13.25 7.62
N VAL A 67 9.55 13.53 6.64
CA VAL A 67 10.94 13.07 6.61
C VAL A 67 11.73 13.48 7.85
N ASN A 68 11.62 14.73 8.30
CA ASN A 68 12.37 15.22 9.45
C ASN A 68 11.95 14.50 10.74
N THR A 69 10.63 14.41 10.97
CA THR A 69 10.09 13.70 12.14
C THR A 69 10.42 12.21 12.11
N TYR A 70 10.53 11.60 10.93
CA TYR A 70 10.96 10.21 10.79
C TYR A 70 12.44 10.05 11.15
N VAL A 71 13.32 10.94 10.68
CA VAL A 71 14.73 10.97 11.06
C VAL A 71 14.89 11.14 12.57
N ASP A 72 14.11 12.02 13.20
CA ASP A 72 14.13 12.20 14.66
C ASP A 72 13.78 10.91 15.41
N VAL A 73 12.86 10.08 14.89
CA VAL A 73 12.53 8.76 15.46
C VAL A 73 13.72 7.81 15.33
N LEU A 74 14.38 7.78 14.17
CA LEU A 74 15.57 6.94 13.97
C LEU A 74 16.71 7.34 14.90
N ASP A 75 16.98 8.64 15.01
CA ASP A 75 18.07 9.18 15.80
C ASP A 75 17.82 9.01 17.30
N SER A 76 16.61 9.32 17.77
CA SER A 76 16.26 9.15 19.18
C SER A 76 16.32 7.67 19.61
N PHE A 77 15.88 6.76 18.75
CA PHE A 77 16.00 5.32 19.00
C PHE A 77 17.46 4.85 18.98
N GLN A 78 18.27 5.28 17.99
CA GLN A 78 19.68 4.93 17.92
C GLN A 78 20.46 5.44 19.15
N ASN A 79 20.20 6.67 19.58
CA ASN A 79 20.82 7.24 20.77
C ASN A 79 20.48 6.44 22.03
N MET A 80 19.22 6.02 22.18
CA MET A 80 18.79 5.16 23.28
C MET A 80 19.41 3.75 23.21
N SER A 81 19.58 3.19 22.01
CA SER A 81 20.22 1.87 21.82
C SER A 81 21.72 1.86 22.14
N LYS A 82 22.42 2.95 21.80
CA LYS A 82 23.87 3.11 21.98
C LYS A 82 24.25 3.59 23.39
N ALA A 83 23.32 4.24 24.10
CA ALA A 83 23.55 4.70 25.47
C ALA A 83 23.70 3.52 26.44
N VAL A 84 24.82 3.49 27.14
CA VAL A 84 25.11 2.48 28.18
C VAL A 84 25.10 3.19 29.52
N ASP A 85 24.33 2.65 30.45
CA ASP A 85 24.19 3.19 31.79
C ASP A 85 24.37 2.07 32.84
N ASN A 86 25.31 2.28 33.75
CA ASN A 86 25.71 1.30 34.77
C ASN A 86 25.97 -0.12 34.22
N GLY A 87 26.59 -0.20 33.03
CA GLY A 87 26.97 -1.47 32.38
C GLY A 87 25.85 -2.17 31.61
N THR A 88 24.64 -1.61 31.57
CA THR A 88 23.48 -2.14 30.81
C THR A 88 23.03 -1.10 29.79
N SER A 89 22.60 -1.49 28.58
CA SER A 89 22.06 -0.50 27.64
C SER A 89 20.77 0.13 28.19
N CYS A 90 20.58 1.44 28.02
CA CYS A 90 19.30 2.09 28.36
C CYS A 90 18.14 1.40 27.61
N PHE A 91 18.40 0.92 26.41
CA PHE A 91 17.43 0.14 25.63
C PHE A 91 17.06 -1.18 26.32
N ASP A 92 18.03 -1.91 26.86
CA ASP A 92 17.76 -3.19 27.54
C ASP A 92 16.87 -2.98 28.78
N LYS A 93 17.03 -1.86 29.49
CA LYS A 93 16.19 -1.51 30.64
C LYS A 93 14.71 -1.35 30.24
N PHE A 94 14.41 -0.71 29.11
CA PHE A 94 13.03 -0.44 28.71
C PHE A 94 12.40 -1.48 27.77
N VAL A 95 13.21 -2.28 27.05
CA VAL A 95 12.73 -3.23 26.04
C VAL A 95 12.85 -4.68 26.50
N ASN A 96 13.91 -5.05 27.23
CA ASN A 96 14.15 -6.45 27.59
C ASN A 96 13.57 -6.85 28.96
N GLN A 97 13.11 -5.89 29.75
CA GLN A 97 12.46 -6.16 31.05
C GLN A 97 10.93 -6.36 30.95
N ASP A 98 10.29 -5.85 29.90
CA ASP A 98 8.86 -5.99 29.66
C ASP A 98 8.58 -6.93 28.48
N ARG A 99 7.59 -7.81 28.61
CA ARG A 99 7.10 -8.68 27.52
C ARG A 99 6.42 -7.90 26.40
N LEU A 100 5.91 -6.70 26.69
CA LEU A 100 5.18 -5.90 25.71
C LEU A 100 6.10 -5.14 24.75
N GLN A 101 7.32 -4.77 25.17
CA GLN A 101 8.33 -4.15 24.31
C GLN A 101 7.83 -2.90 23.53
N ILE A 102 7.05 -2.03 24.17
CA ILE A 102 6.35 -0.90 23.51
C ILE A 102 7.29 -0.06 22.65
N VAL A 103 8.48 0.26 23.17
CA VAL A 103 9.45 1.11 22.49
C VAL A 103 9.94 0.49 21.18
N GLN A 104 10.20 -0.82 21.18
CA GLN A 104 10.54 -1.57 19.97
C GLN A 104 9.38 -1.58 18.97
N ILE A 105 8.16 -1.86 19.44
CA ILE A 105 6.96 -1.90 18.58
C ILE A 105 6.70 -0.55 17.92
N LEU A 106 6.81 0.57 18.66
CA LEU A 106 6.60 1.91 18.10
C LEU A 106 7.66 2.29 17.06
N TYR A 107 8.91 1.91 17.31
CA TYR A 107 9.98 2.08 16.34
C TYR A 107 9.71 1.26 15.07
N ASP A 108 9.42 -0.04 15.24
CA ASP A 108 9.15 -0.96 14.13
C ASP A 108 7.94 -0.51 13.31
N ASN A 109 6.87 -0.05 13.95
CA ASN A 109 5.71 0.51 13.26
C ASN A 109 6.08 1.76 12.43
N SER A 110 6.97 2.61 12.94
CA SER A 110 7.40 3.81 12.23
C SER A 110 8.24 3.45 10.99
N VAL A 111 9.18 2.52 11.16
CA VAL A 111 10.02 1.98 10.07
C VAL A 111 9.17 1.24 9.04
N ASP A 112 8.22 0.43 9.49
CA ASP A 112 7.30 -0.33 8.63
C ASP A 112 6.38 0.60 7.83
N LEU A 113 5.83 1.65 8.46
CA LEU A 113 5.03 2.64 7.75
C LEU A 113 5.85 3.32 6.63
N TRP A 114 7.05 3.78 6.95
CA TRP A 114 7.97 4.40 5.98
C TRP A 114 8.34 3.46 4.84
N THR A 115 8.61 2.19 5.16
CA THR A 115 9.02 1.15 4.21
C THR A 115 7.85 0.73 3.30
N ARG A 116 6.65 0.54 3.85
CA ARG A 116 5.44 0.21 3.08
C ARG A 116 5.03 1.34 2.14
N ALA A 117 5.20 2.58 2.56
CA ALA A 117 5.03 3.75 1.70
C ALA A 117 6.14 3.91 0.66
N LYS A 118 7.18 3.06 0.70
CA LYS A 118 8.36 3.10 -0.17
C LYS A 118 9.01 4.49 -0.21
N CYS A 119 9.02 5.18 0.93
CA CYS A 119 9.51 6.55 0.98
C CYS A 119 11.00 6.67 0.62
N ASN A 120 11.79 5.62 0.81
CA ASN A 120 13.18 5.57 0.36
C ASN A 120 13.34 5.80 -1.15
N GLU A 121 12.35 5.40 -1.96
CA GLU A 121 12.38 5.55 -3.43
C GLU A 121 12.15 7.00 -3.87
N CYS A 122 11.66 7.86 -2.97
CA CYS A 122 11.55 9.29 -3.21
C CYS A 122 12.90 10.02 -3.13
N TYR A 123 13.94 9.38 -2.57
CA TYR A 123 15.23 9.98 -2.23
C TYR A 123 16.41 9.22 -2.85
N ASP A 124 17.55 9.89 -3.01
CA ASP A 124 18.78 9.23 -3.45
C ASP A 124 19.44 8.49 -2.28
N SER A 125 19.90 7.26 -2.55
CA SER A 125 20.30 6.26 -1.53
C SER A 125 21.60 6.56 -0.79
N ASP A 126 22.30 7.64 -1.11
CA ASP A 126 23.70 7.78 -0.72
C ASP A 126 23.90 8.05 0.79
N ASN A 127 22.89 8.53 1.53
CA ASN A 127 22.95 8.66 3.00
C ASN A 127 21.55 8.67 3.66
N MET A 128 20.99 7.49 3.91
CA MET A 128 19.62 7.27 4.44
C MET A 128 19.30 7.88 5.82
N ILE A 129 20.27 8.42 6.56
CA ILE A 129 20.07 8.75 7.98
C ILE A 129 20.07 10.26 8.25
N HIS A 130 20.80 11.09 7.48
CA HIS A 130 20.95 12.51 7.85
C HIS A 130 20.84 13.52 6.70
N ASN A 131 20.93 13.11 5.42
CA ASN A 131 20.85 14.01 4.27
C ASN A 131 20.05 13.36 3.13
N LEU A 132 18.73 13.26 3.32
CA LEU A 132 17.84 12.76 2.28
C LEU A 132 17.69 13.82 1.18
N THR A 133 18.45 13.68 0.10
CA THR A 133 18.28 14.49 -1.12
C THR A 133 17.19 13.86 -1.98
N VAL A 134 16.21 14.67 -2.38
CA VAL A 134 15.12 14.23 -3.26
C VAL A 134 15.71 13.67 -4.55
N SER A 135 15.26 12.48 -4.95
CA SER A 135 15.80 11.82 -6.14
C SER A 135 15.50 12.65 -7.39
N ASN A 136 16.40 12.58 -8.39
CA ASN A 136 16.16 13.26 -9.67
C ASN A 136 14.84 12.80 -10.33
N LYS A 137 14.42 11.55 -10.08
CA LYS A 137 13.13 11.02 -10.58
C LYS A 137 11.94 11.74 -9.94
N THR A 138 11.97 11.89 -8.62
CA THR A 138 10.92 12.59 -7.86
C THR A 138 10.86 14.06 -8.25
N LEU A 139 12.02 14.72 -8.37
CA LEU A 139 12.09 16.13 -8.76
C LEU A 139 11.49 16.35 -10.16
N GLN A 140 11.85 15.51 -11.12
CA GLN A 140 11.32 15.60 -12.47
C GLN A 140 9.81 15.31 -12.52
N PHE A 141 9.31 14.34 -11.73
CA PHE A 141 7.87 14.12 -11.59
C PHE A 141 7.15 15.36 -11.04
N GLN A 142 7.68 15.96 -9.96
CA GLN A 142 7.13 17.18 -9.36
C GLN A 142 7.08 18.32 -10.38
N THR A 143 8.12 18.53 -11.19
CA THR A 143 8.10 19.54 -12.25
C THR A 143 6.98 19.29 -13.26
N TYR A 144 6.79 18.06 -13.73
CA TYR A 144 5.71 17.77 -14.69
C TYR A 144 4.32 17.87 -14.06
N TYR A 145 4.20 17.58 -12.77
CA TYR A 145 2.97 17.77 -12.03
C TYR A 145 2.67 19.26 -11.83
N GLU A 146 3.66 20.08 -11.51
CA GLU A 146 3.55 21.54 -11.45
C GLU A 146 3.13 22.13 -12.80
N ASP A 147 3.75 21.72 -13.90
CA ASP A 147 3.36 22.12 -15.26
C ASP A 147 1.86 21.82 -15.51
N PHE A 148 1.42 20.60 -15.18
CA PHE A 148 0.03 20.18 -15.33
C PHE A 148 -0.93 20.97 -14.45
N THR A 149 -0.64 21.11 -13.16
CA THR A 149 -1.49 21.84 -12.21
C THR A 149 -1.62 23.32 -12.61
N ASN A 150 -0.50 23.96 -12.98
CA ASN A 150 -0.49 25.32 -13.52
C ASN A 150 -1.34 25.46 -14.79
N CYS A 151 -1.29 24.46 -15.68
CA CYS A 151 -2.16 24.46 -16.85
C CYS A 151 -3.65 24.36 -16.44
N THR A 152 -3.99 23.43 -15.55
CA THR A 152 -5.38 23.25 -15.11
C THR A 152 -5.94 24.47 -14.37
N SER A 153 -5.13 25.21 -13.61
CA SER A 153 -5.56 26.44 -12.97
C SER A 153 -5.82 27.59 -13.95
N ASN A 154 -5.13 27.59 -15.10
CA ASN A 154 -5.30 28.63 -16.13
C ASN A 154 -6.52 28.38 -17.03
N TYR A 155 -7.00 27.14 -17.15
CA TYR A 155 -8.10 26.76 -18.04
C TYR A 155 -9.28 26.15 -17.26
N VAL A 156 -10.05 26.99 -16.55
CA VAL A 156 -11.13 26.50 -15.66
C VAL A 156 -12.23 25.73 -16.40
N ASP A 157 -12.59 26.14 -17.63
CA ASP A 157 -13.77 25.59 -18.34
C ASP A 157 -13.46 24.46 -19.34
N ASP A 158 -12.25 24.40 -19.92
CA ASP A 158 -11.84 23.32 -20.86
C ASP A 158 -10.33 23.01 -20.77
N PHE A 159 -9.82 22.72 -19.56
CA PHE A 159 -8.43 22.28 -19.39
C PHE A 159 -8.11 20.98 -20.14
N CYS A 160 -9.12 20.19 -20.49
CA CYS A 160 -8.92 18.91 -21.17
C CYS A 160 -8.26 19.06 -22.55
N SER A 161 -8.65 20.09 -23.32
CA SER A 161 -8.04 20.37 -24.62
C SER A 161 -6.70 21.11 -24.47
N GLY A 162 -6.64 22.09 -23.56
CA GLY A 162 -5.46 22.93 -23.32
C GLY A 162 -4.28 22.19 -22.69
N CYS A 163 -4.56 21.30 -21.73
CA CYS A 163 -3.56 20.63 -20.88
C CYS A 163 -3.30 19.17 -21.25
N MET A 164 -3.86 18.69 -22.37
CA MET A 164 -3.65 17.31 -22.85
C MET A 164 -2.15 16.99 -22.99
N LYS A 165 -1.36 17.95 -23.46
CA LYS A 165 0.10 17.75 -23.63
C LYS A 165 0.80 17.54 -22.29
N ASP A 166 0.51 18.37 -21.31
CA ASP A 166 1.13 18.30 -19.98
C ASP A 166 0.67 17.04 -19.23
N TYR A 167 -0.61 16.69 -19.33
CA TYR A 167 -1.14 15.44 -18.80
C TYR A 167 -0.47 14.20 -19.40
N VAL A 168 -0.36 14.12 -20.74
CA VAL A 168 0.28 12.96 -21.41
C VAL A 168 1.76 12.89 -21.07
N LYS A 169 2.45 14.03 -20.95
CA LYS A 169 3.85 14.11 -20.52
C LYS A 169 4.02 13.57 -19.10
N LEU A 170 3.18 13.98 -18.17
CA LEU A 170 3.15 13.49 -16.78
C LEU A 170 2.84 11.99 -16.71
N ASP A 171 1.79 11.53 -17.39
CA ASP A 171 1.34 10.13 -17.40
C ASP A 171 2.41 9.18 -18.00
N ASN A 172 3.04 9.57 -19.11
CA ASN A 172 4.11 8.80 -19.72
C ASN A 172 5.36 8.74 -18.82
N TYR A 173 5.69 9.84 -18.14
CA TYR A 173 6.80 9.85 -17.20
C TYR A 173 6.54 8.92 -16.01
N TYR A 174 5.35 9.02 -15.40
CA TYR A 174 4.92 8.11 -14.34
C TYR A 174 5.04 6.64 -14.77
N LYS A 175 4.53 6.29 -15.95
CA LYS A 175 4.64 4.93 -16.50
C LYS A 175 6.08 4.48 -16.71
N THR A 176 6.99 5.40 -17.05
CA THR A 176 8.41 5.11 -17.23
C THR A 176 9.07 4.78 -15.91
N ILE A 177 8.78 5.54 -14.83
CA ILE A 177 9.35 5.29 -13.51
C ILE A 177 8.66 4.14 -12.76
N SER A 178 7.39 3.84 -13.06
CA SER A 178 6.63 2.75 -12.43
C SER A 178 6.91 1.37 -13.05
N ASN A 179 7.30 1.30 -14.32
CA ASN A 179 7.58 0.05 -15.04
C ASN A 179 9.02 -0.47 -14.87
N ILE A 180 9.83 0.15 -14.02
CA ILE A 180 11.21 -0.32 -13.78
C ILE A 180 11.16 -1.57 -12.88
N ASN A 181 10.95 -2.72 -13.52
CA ASN A 181 11.30 -4.07 -13.05
C ASN A 181 10.51 -4.66 -11.88
N GLU A 182 9.18 -4.51 -11.80
CA GLU A 182 8.27 -5.24 -10.86
C GLU A 182 8.63 -5.18 -9.35
N LYS A 183 9.74 -4.54 -8.98
CA LYS A 183 10.39 -4.56 -7.67
C LYS A 183 10.85 -3.17 -7.19
N ILE A 184 11.00 -2.20 -8.10
CA ILE A 184 11.29 -0.81 -7.73
C ILE A 184 9.98 -0.03 -7.87
N GLY A 185 9.21 0.01 -6.78
CA GLY A 185 7.96 0.76 -6.76
C GLY A 185 8.25 2.24 -6.56
N VAL A 186 7.41 3.11 -7.11
CA VAL A 186 7.46 4.55 -6.82
C VAL A 186 6.97 4.78 -5.38
N CYS A 187 7.45 5.83 -4.71
CA CYS A 187 6.96 6.21 -3.38
C CYS A 187 5.46 6.55 -3.41
N MET A 188 4.78 6.31 -2.29
CA MET A 188 3.33 6.39 -2.18
C MET A 188 2.79 7.81 -2.47
N ASP A 189 3.55 8.85 -2.13
CA ASP A 189 3.19 10.25 -2.42
C ASP A 189 2.93 10.46 -3.93
N ILE A 190 3.83 9.96 -4.79
CA ILE A 190 3.67 10.06 -6.25
C ILE A 190 2.48 9.21 -6.74
N VAL A 191 2.31 8.02 -6.17
CA VAL A 191 1.20 7.11 -6.53
C VAL A 191 -0.15 7.76 -6.21
N ASP A 192 -0.28 8.39 -5.04
CA ASP A 192 -1.52 9.05 -4.63
C ASP A 192 -1.81 10.28 -5.50
N ILE A 193 -0.80 11.12 -5.76
CA ILE A 193 -0.93 12.26 -6.68
C ILE A 193 -1.39 11.80 -8.06
N MET A 194 -0.81 10.72 -8.60
CA MET A 194 -1.21 10.22 -9.92
C MET A 194 -2.62 9.63 -9.92
N ASN A 195 -3.02 8.91 -8.86
CA ASN A 195 -4.38 8.39 -8.72
C ASN A 195 -5.42 9.52 -8.66
N ILE A 196 -5.16 10.58 -7.90
CA ILE A 196 -6.00 11.77 -7.85
C ILE A 196 -6.07 12.43 -9.23
N THR A 197 -4.93 12.56 -9.90
CA THR A 197 -4.82 13.15 -11.25
C THR A 197 -5.60 12.35 -12.29
N TRP A 198 -5.48 11.02 -12.30
CA TRP A 198 -6.24 10.16 -13.18
C TRP A 198 -7.74 10.23 -12.91
N ASN A 199 -8.16 10.27 -11.65
CA ASN A 199 -9.57 10.42 -11.30
C ASN A 199 -10.12 11.77 -11.80
N LEU A 200 -9.40 12.86 -11.56
CA LEU A 200 -9.74 14.19 -12.07
C LEU A 200 -9.86 14.20 -13.60
N TRP A 201 -8.85 13.64 -14.29
CA TRP A 201 -8.79 13.61 -15.75
C TRP A 201 -9.87 12.70 -16.35
N SER A 202 -10.07 11.51 -15.79
CA SER A 202 -11.07 10.56 -16.29
C SER A 202 -12.49 11.10 -16.16
N ASN A 203 -12.80 11.75 -15.04
CA ASN A 203 -14.14 12.30 -14.81
C ASN A 203 -14.45 13.49 -15.71
N ASN A 204 -13.47 14.37 -15.96
CA ASN A 204 -13.71 15.61 -16.70
C ASN A 204 -13.38 15.53 -18.20
N CYS A 205 -12.41 14.68 -18.58
CA CYS A 205 -11.84 14.65 -19.93
C CYS A 205 -12.16 13.37 -20.72
N CYS A 206 -13.17 12.60 -20.30
CA CYS A 206 -13.55 11.32 -20.93
C CYS A 206 -13.78 11.43 -22.46
N LYS A 207 -14.35 12.56 -22.92
CA LYS A 207 -14.61 12.82 -24.35
C LYS A 207 -13.36 12.74 -25.24
N TYR A 208 -12.17 12.97 -24.67
CA TYR A 208 -10.91 12.96 -25.39
C TYR A 208 -10.22 11.60 -25.41
N ARG A 209 -10.79 10.58 -24.75
CA ARG A 209 -10.35 9.17 -24.84
C ARG A 209 -10.81 8.55 -26.16
N ARG A 210 -10.28 9.06 -27.28
CA ARG A 210 -10.67 8.59 -28.62
C ARG A 210 -9.82 7.38 -29.01
N HIS A 211 -10.40 6.19 -28.93
CA HIS A 211 -9.87 5.02 -29.64
C HIS A 211 -10.50 4.96 -31.04
N ASN A 212 -9.72 4.57 -32.04
CA ASN A 212 -10.22 4.39 -33.39
C ASN A 212 -11.02 3.08 -33.48
N GLU A 213 -12.31 3.14 -33.17
CA GLU A 213 -13.21 1.98 -33.13
C GLU A 213 -13.58 1.45 -34.52
N TYR A 214 -13.29 2.19 -35.60
CA TYR A 214 -13.60 1.77 -36.97
C TYR A 214 -12.94 0.44 -37.34
N ILE A 215 -11.71 0.21 -36.87
CA ILE A 215 -10.98 -1.05 -37.12
C ILE A 215 -11.67 -2.22 -36.41
N PHE A 216 -12.10 -2.01 -35.17
CA PHE A 216 -12.77 -3.02 -34.36
C PHE A 216 -14.17 -3.37 -34.90
N ILE A 217 -14.94 -2.36 -35.29
CA ILE A 217 -16.25 -2.55 -35.92
C ILE A 217 -16.08 -3.27 -37.26
N GLY A 218 -15.12 -2.82 -38.07
CA GLY A 218 -14.82 -3.43 -39.37
C GLY A 218 -14.43 -4.90 -39.28
N SER A 219 -13.55 -5.25 -38.33
CA SER A 219 -13.15 -6.65 -38.13
C SER A 219 -14.31 -7.52 -37.63
N SER A 220 -15.14 -7.00 -36.71
CA SER A 220 -16.30 -7.72 -36.18
C SER A 220 -17.35 -7.99 -37.25
N VAL A 221 -17.68 -6.99 -38.08
CA VAL A 221 -18.60 -7.15 -39.22
C VAL A 221 -18.02 -8.10 -40.27
N GLY A 222 -16.71 -8.04 -40.52
CA GLY A 222 -16.02 -8.93 -41.44
C GLY A 222 -16.14 -10.41 -41.04
N VAL A 223 -15.92 -10.73 -39.76
CA VAL A 223 -16.09 -12.09 -39.24
C VAL A 223 -17.54 -12.56 -39.37
N LEU A 224 -18.52 -11.71 -39.05
CA LEU A 224 -19.93 -12.04 -39.21
C LEU A 224 -20.30 -12.35 -40.67
N LEU A 225 -19.90 -11.49 -41.62
CA LEU A 225 -20.14 -11.71 -43.04
C LEU A 225 -19.46 -12.99 -43.54
N PHE A 226 -18.23 -13.26 -43.09
CA PHE A 226 -17.52 -14.48 -43.44
C PHE A 226 -18.27 -15.74 -42.98
N THR A 227 -18.78 -15.75 -41.74
CA THR A 227 -19.59 -16.88 -41.25
C THR A 227 -20.88 -17.07 -42.04
N ILE A 228 -21.57 -15.99 -42.40
CA ILE A 228 -22.79 -16.03 -43.22
C ILE A 228 -22.48 -16.61 -44.61
N LEU A 229 -21.44 -16.11 -45.28
CA LEU A 229 -21.00 -16.60 -46.58
C LEU A 229 -20.64 -18.09 -46.55
N PHE A 230 -19.96 -18.55 -45.50
CA PHE A 230 -19.64 -19.96 -45.31
C PHE A 230 -20.91 -20.85 -45.30
N TYR A 231 -21.94 -20.46 -44.54
CA TYR A 231 -23.20 -21.20 -44.51
C TYR A 231 -23.94 -21.15 -45.85
N PHE A 232 -23.95 -20.00 -46.54
CA PHE A 232 -24.52 -19.92 -47.89
C PHE A 232 -23.80 -20.83 -48.88
N ILE A 233 -22.47 -20.87 -48.84
CA ILE A 233 -21.67 -21.77 -49.69
C ILE A 233 -22.02 -23.23 -49.39
N LEU A 234 -22.18 -23.63 -48.12
CA LEU A 234 -22.61 -25.00 -47.78
C LEU A 234 -24.01 -25.33 -48.30
N LEU A 235 -24.94 -24.37 -48.31
CA LEU A 235 -26.28 -24.57 -48.88
C LEU A 235 -26.24 -24.81 -50.39
N PHE A 236 -25.42 -24.05 -51.13
CA PHE A 236 -25.27 -24.19 -52.58
C PHE A 236 -24.39 -25.39 -52.98
N CYS A 237 -23.33 -25.69 -52.22
CA CYS A 237 -22.44 -26.82 -52.44
C CYS A 237 -23.00 -28.14 -51.89
N LYS A 238 -24.21 -28.16 -51.32
CA LYS A 238 -24.92 -29.39 -51.00
C LYS A 238 -25.28 -30.10 -52.30
N GLN A 239 -24.36 -30.91 -52.79
CA GLN A 239 -24.66 -31.89 -53.82
C GLN A 239 -25.81 -32.74 -53.30
N LYS A 240 -26.93 -32.79 -54.03
CA LYS A 240 -27.98 -33.77 -53.80
C LYS A 240 -27.39 -35.15 -54.11
N THR A 241 -26.60 -35.71 -53.21
CA THR A 241 -26.44 -37.15 -53.15
C THR A 241 -27.80 -37.68 -52.74
N ALA A 242 -28.62 -38.01 -53.75
CA ALA A 242 -29.78 -38.85 -53.54
C ALA A 242 -29.26 -40.08 -52.76
N PRO A 243 -29.86 -40.43 -51.60
CA PRO A 243 -29.51 -41.69 -50.96
C PRO A 243 -29.74 -42.77 -52.02
N THR A 244 -28.72 -43.55 -52.35
CA THR A 244 -28.91 -44.76 -53.14
C THR A 244 -29.83 -45.65 -52.32
N ILE A 245 -31.13 -45.63 -52.65
CA ILE A 245 -32.10 -46.55 -52.09
C ILE A 245 -31.65 -47.92 -52.58
N ILE A 246 -30.96 -48.67 -51.74
CA ILE A 246 -30.71 -50.09 -51.98
C ILE A 246 -32.10 -50.73 -51.95
N GLN A 247 -32.68 -50.99 -53.12
CA GLN A 247 -33.89 -51.79 -53.21
C GLN A 247 -33.59 -53.15 -52.57
N GLN A 248 -34.11 -53.38 -51.37
CA GLN A 248 -34.10 -54.70 -50.75
C GLN A 248 -34.99 -55.63 -51.56
N SER A 249 -34.39 -56.43 -52.44
CA SER A 249 -35.06 -57.52 -53.17
C SER A 249 -35.69 -58.59 -52.26
N ARG A 250 -35.32 -58.62 -50.97
CA ARG A 250 -35.86 -59.56 -49.97
C ARG A 250 -37.38 -59.45 -49.77
N PHE A 251 -38.00 -58.32 -50.08
CA PHE A 251 -39.47 -58.18 -49.95
C PHE A 251 -40.25 -58.85 -51.09
N PHE A 252 -39.62 -59.06 -52.26
CA PHE A 252 -40.27 -59.74 -53.39
C PHE A 252 -40.21 -61.27 -53.24
N GLU A 253 -39.13 -61.77 -52.64
CA GLU A 253 -38.95 -63.21 -52.41
C GLU A 253 -39.89 -63.74 -51.32
N SER A 254 -40.20 -62.93 -50.29
CA SER A 254 -41.22 -63.30 -49.28
C SER A 254 -42.64 -63.30 -49.83
N LEU A 255 -42.96 -62.47 -50.84
CA LEU A 255 -44.28 -62.42 -51.47
C LEU A 255 -44.58 -63.63 -52.37
N ASN A 256 -43.56 -64.26 -52.96
CA ASN A 256 -43.74 -65.47 -53.77
C ASN A 256 -43.87 -66.75 -52.94
N ILE A 257 -43.37 -66.77 -51.69
CA ILE A 257 -43.52 -67.93 -50.79
C ILE A 257 -44.97 -68.07 -50.27
N PHE A 258 -45.77 -67.00 -50.29
CA PHE A 258 -47.19 -67.05 -49.89
C PHE A 258 -48.16 -67.35 -51.04
N ARG A 259 -47.66 -67.68 -52.24
CA ARG A 259 -48.48 -67.83 -53.45
C ARG A 259 -48.41 -69.20 -54.12
N ASP A 260 -48.05 -70.26 -53.39
CA ASP A 260 -48.29 -71.66 -53.77
C ASP A 260 -48.56 -72.52 -52.52
#